data_AF-A0A3B9ESZ1-F1
#
_entry.id   AF-A0A3B9ESZ1-F1
#
_cell.length_a   1.000
_cell.length_b   1.000
_cell.length_c   1.000
_cell.angle_alpha   90.00
_cell.angle_beta   90.00
_cell.angle_gamma   90.00
#
_symmetry.space_group_name_H-M   'P 1'
#
loop_
_entity.id
_entity.type
_entity.pdbx_description
1 polymer ?
#
loop_
_entity_poly.entity_id
_entity_poly.type
_entity_poly.pdbx_seq_one_letter_code
_entity_poly.pdbx_strand_id
1 'polypeptide(L)'
;MKSGFRPFRAMLLIFAILGGAFSLMAHFATPAVDRADGMVADVSDIGHHIPDMERKKREAGYIGAKALQLHAARIRGSIKDPEFYMGPIEIGMRYEQFQNLSPAPESVKAVQTGVIGILRTDKGVFTVYFPRAQKESQAFRLSYTQTFRFHSEREITQHLGNLWGKPSTSECNRITYGNGEDCRYQWWPVNGVRVTAQLRTTNERLHGRPQTVLRVDAVDERSEGRRWAGYRTAQR
;
A
#
# COMPACT_ATOMS: atom_id res chain seq x y z
N MET A 1 45.54 32.68 20.64
CA MET A 1 45.56 31.21 20.40
C MET A 1 44.39 30.85 19.49
N LYS A 2 44.64 30.46 18.24
CA LYS A 2 43.61 30.02 17.27
C LYS A 2 43.75 28.51 17.09
N SER A 3 42.78 27.72 17.56
CA SER A 3 42.69 26.28 17.25
C SER A 3 41.74 26.09 16.06
N GLY A 4 42.30 25.65 14.92
CA GLY A 4 41.54 25.32 13.73
C GLY A 4 41.03 23.89 13.78
N PHE A 5 39.72 23.72 13.96
CA PHE A 5 39.04 22.43 13.82
C PHE A 5 38.94 22.09 12.33
N ARG A 6 39.58 20.99 11.89
CA ARG A 6 39.62 20.56 10.47
C ARG A 6 38.61 19.41 10.24
N PRO A 7 37.39 19.68 9.74
CA PRO A 7 36.33 18.67 9.60
C PRO A 7 36.60 17.59 8.53
N PHE A 8 37.56 17.80 7.63
CA PHE A 8 37.79 16.90 6.50
C PHE A 8 38.39 15.53 6.86
N ARG A 9 39.07 15.39 8.01
CA ARG A 9 39.67 14.10 8.40
C ARG A 9 38.65 13.11 8.97
N ALA A 10 37.57 13.58 9.60
CA ALA A 10 36.54 12.71 10.14
C ALA A 10 35.66 12.07 9.04
N MET A 11 35.44 12.78 7.94
CA MET A 11 34.59 12.31 6.85
C MET A 11 35.22 11.14 6.06
N LEU A 12 36.54 11.17 5.86
CA LEU A 12 37.27 10.10 5.15
C LEU A 12 37.25 8.75 5.89
N LEU A 13 37.24 8.76 7.22
CA LEU A 13 37.15 7.55 8.04
C LEU A 13 35.78 6.86 7.91
N ILE A 14 34.69 7.63 7.80
CA ILE A 14 33.34 7.09 7.66
C ILE A 14 33.18 6.39 6.30
N PHE A 15 33.72 6.96 5.22
CA PHE A 15 33.67 6.33 3.90
C PHE A 15 34.53 5.06 3.80
N ALA A 16 35.67 5.01 4.49
CA ALA A 16 36.51 3.81 4.52
C ALA A 16 35.81 2.64 5.24
N ILE A 17 35.10 2.90 6.33
CA ILE A 17 34.35 1.87 7.08
C ILE A 17 33.15 1.36 6.28
N LEU A 18 32.42 2.24 5.59
CA LEU A 18 31.29 1.86 4.74
C LEU A 18 31.73 1.06 3.49
N GLY A 19 32.88 1.38 2.89
CA GLY A 19 33.42 0.62 1.76
C GLY A 19 33.81 -0.82 2.11
N GLY A 20 34.36 -1.05 3.31
CA GLY A 20 34.71 -2.38 3.79
C GLY A 20 33.51 -3.30 4.02
N ALA A 21 32.40 -2.76 4.53
CA ALA A 21 31.18 -3.54 4.79
C ALA A 21 30.50 -4.05 3.51
N PHE A 22 30.58 -3.31 2.40
CA PHE A 22 29.97 -3.71 1.13
C PHE A 22 30.78 -4.79 0.38
N SER A 23 32.11 -4.84 0.53
CA SER A 23 32.91 -5.93 -0.08
C SER A 23 32.64 -7.30 0.57
N LEU A 24 32.28 -7.33 1.85
CA LEU A 24 31.98 -8.59 2.55
C LEU A 24 30.63 -9.22 2.14
N MET A 25 29.66 -8.43 1.66
CA MET A 25 28.36 -8.94 1.18
C MET A 25 28.42 -9.51 -0.24
N ALA A 26 29.42 -9.14 -1.05
CA ALA A 26 29.55 -9.61 -2.44
C ALA A 26 30.06 -11.07 -2.54
N HIS A 27 30.61 -11.64 -1.47
CA HIS A 27 31.12 -13.02 -1.46
C HIS A 27 30.10 -14.09 -1.07
N PHE A 28 28.87 -13.73 -0.66
CA PHE A 28 27.84 -14.70 -0.26
C PHE A 28 26.69 -14.88 -1.27
N ALA A 29 26.82 -14.35 -2.49
CA ALA A 29 25.77 -14.40 -3.52
C ALA A 29 26.16 -15.17 -4.79
N THR A 30 26.94 -16.25 -4.67
CA THR A 30 27.11 -17.22 -5.76
C THR A 30 26.18 -18.42 -5.53
N PRO A 31 25.12 -18.61 -6.34
CA PRO A 31 24.36 -19.85 -6.30
C PRO A 31 25.21 -20.98 -6.88
N ALA A 32 25.29 -22.09 -6.16
CA ALA A 32 25.88 -23.33 -6.61
C ALA A 32 25.11 -23.84 -7.85
N VAL A 33 25.83 -24.12 -8.93
CA VAL A 33 25.31 -24.80 -10.12
C VAL A 33 25.47 -26.29 -9.85
N ASP A 34 24.39 -26.94 -9.41
CA ASP A 34 24.31 -28.40 -9.41
C ASP A 34 24.17 -28.90 -10.84
N ARG A 35 25.21 -29.61 -11.29
CA ARG A 35 25.18 -30.48 -12.47
C ARG A 35 24.25 -31.65 -12.14
N ALA A 36 23.08 -31.67 -12.77
CA ALA A 36 22.30 -32.89 -12.91
C ALA A 36 22.58 -33.48 -14.30
N ASP A 37 23.42 -34.52 -14.30
CA ASP A 37 23.62 -35.41 -15.44
C ASP A 37 22.35 -36.21 -15.72
N GLY A 38 22.06 -36.38 -17.02
CA GLY A 38 21.53 -37.61 -17.57
C GLY A 38 20.12 -38.05 -17.17
N MET A 39 19.10 -37.49 -17.82
CA MET A 39 17.91 -38.26 -18.15
C MET A 39 17.30 -37.69 -19.43
N VAL A 40 17.49 -38.40 -20.54
CA VAL A 40 16.77 -38.14 -21.79
C VAL A 40 15.32 -38.52 -21.53
N ALA A 41 14.52 -37.53 -21.13
CA ALA A 41 13.08 -37.69 -21.03
C ALA A 41 12.53 -37.86 -22.44
N ASP A 42 11.89 -38.99 -22.65
CA ASP A 42 11.09 -39.33 -23.81
C ASP A 42 10.09 -38.20 -24.10
N VAL A 43 10.30 -37.50 -25.22
CA VAL A 43 9.54 -36.28 -25.61
C VAL A 43 8.20 -36.65 -26.26
N SER A 44 7.83 -37.94 -26.28
CA SER A 44 6.61 -38.40 -26.96
C SER A 44 5.31 -38.21 -26.16
N ASP A 45 5.36 -37.86 -24.86
CA ASP A 45 4.15 -37.81 -23.99
C ASP A 45 3.71 -36.39 -23.56
N ILE A 46 4.40 -35.33 -24.00
CA ILE A 46 4.04 -33.94 -23.64
C ILE A 46 2.77 -33.47 -24.36
N GLY A 47 2.40 -34.12 -25.47
CA GLY A 47 1.21 -33.78 -26.26
C GLY A 47 -0.12 -33.94 -25.52
N HIS A 48 -0.18 -34.77 -24.47
CA HIS A 48 -1.42 -35.04 -23.72
C HIS A 48 -1.61 -34.16 -22.46
N HIS A 49 -0.58 -33.42 -22.03
CA HIS A 49 -0.64 -32.56 -20.83
C HIS A 49 -0.91 -31.07 -21.12
N ILE A 50 -0.75 -30.62 -22.37
CA ILE A 50 -1.07 -29.24 -22.79
C ILE A 50 -2.56 -28.88 -22.60
N PRO A 51 -3.55 -29.73 -22.92
CA PRO A 51 -4.96 -29.36 -22.75
C PRO A 51 -5.39 -29.26 -21.27
N ASP A 52 -4.74 -29.99 -20.36
CA ASP A 52 -5.02 -29.92 -18.92
C ASP A 52 -4.50 -28.61 -18.29
N MET A 53 -3.39 -28.07 -18.80
CA MET A 53 -2.89 -26.76 -18.37
C MET A 53 -3.75 -25.60 -18.86
N GLU A 54 -4.28 -25.65 -20.09
CA GLU A 54 -5.23 -24.63 -20.57
C GLU A 54 -6.55 -24.67 -19.80
N ARG A 55 -7.03 -25.87 -19.46
CA ARG A 55 -8.21 -26.05 -18.62
C ARG A 55 -7.99 -25.50 -17.21
N LYS A 56 -6.87 -25.84 -16.56
CA LYS A 56 -6.50 -25.27 -15.24
C LYS A 56 -6.27 -23.76 -15.28
N LYS A 57 -5.76 -23.21 -16.39
CA LYS A 57 -5.62 -21.75 -16.58
C LYS A 57 -6.96 -21.05 -16.73
N ARG A 58 -7.92 -21.66 -17.43
CA ARG A 58 -9.31 -21.17 -17.52
C ARG A 58 -10.02 -21.27 -16.17
N GLU A 59 -9.87 -22.37 -15.45
CA GLU A 59 -10.41 -22.56 -14.10
C GLU A 59 -9.79 -21.59 -13.09
N ALA A 60 -8.47 -21.34 -13.14
CA ALA A 60 -7.79 -20.33 -12.32
C ALA A 60 -8.24 -18.90 -12.66
N GLY A 61 -8.47 -18.59 -13.94
CA GLY A 61 -9.08 -17.34 -14.38
C GLY A 61 -10.52 -17.18 -13.87
N TYR A 62 -11.29 -18.28 -13.82
CA TYR A 62 -12.65 -18.31 -13.30
C TYR A 62 -12.71 -18.15 -11.77
N ILE A 63 -11.77 -18.77 -11.05
CA ILE A 63 -11.58 -18.58 -9.60
C ILE A 63 -11.20 -17.13 -9.31
N GLY A 64 -10.30 -16.53 -10.11
CA GLY A 64 -9.93 -15.13 -10.00
C GLY A 64 -11.11 -14.18 -10.23
N ALA A 65 -11.92 -14.43 -11.27
CA ALA A 65 -13.10 -13.62 -11.57
C ALA A 65 -14.20 -13.73 -10.49
N LYS A 66 -14.46 -14.95 -9.99
CA LYS A 66 -15.42 -15.18 -8.90
C LYS A 66 -14.96 -14.58 -7.58
N ALA A 67 -13.66 -14.69 -7.26
CA ALA A 67 -13.07 -14.05 -6.10
C ALA A 67 -13.16 -12.52 -6.20
N LEU A 68 -12.90 -11.96 -7.38
CA LEU A 68 -13.03 -10.53 -7.64
C LEU A 68 -14.49 -10.05 -7.53
N GLN A 69 -15.45 -10.83 -8.03
CA GLN A 69 -16.89 -10.53 -7.89
C GLN A 69 -17.35 -10.59 -6.43
N LEU A 70 -16.93 -11.62 -5.67
CA LEU A 70 -17.22 -11.71 -4.24
C LEU A 70 -16.59 -10.56 -3.45
N HIS A 71 -15.38 -10.15 -3.84
CA HIS A 71 -14.70 -8.99 -3.26
C HIS A 71 -15.46 -7.68 -3.56
N ALA A 72 -15.85 -7.47 -4.82
CA ALA A 72 -16.64 -6.30 -5.23
C ALA A 72 -18.01 -6.26 -4.53
N ALA A 73 -18.69 -7.41 -4.41
CA ALA A 73 -19.98 -7.52 -3.73
C ALA A 73 -19.87 -7.23 -2.22
N ARG A 74 -18.78 -7.69 -1.59
CA ARG A 74 -18.46 -7.42 -0.19
C ARG A 74 -18.16 -5.94 0.07
N ILE A 75 -17.36 -5.30 -0.78
CA ILE A 75 -17.11 -3.86 -0.71
C ILE A 75 -18.43 -3.09 -0.88
N ARG A 76 -19.26 -3.43 -1.86
CA ARG A 76 -20.57 -2.79 -2.07
C ARG A 76 -21.54 -3.03 -0.92
N GLY A 77 -21.52 -4.21 -0.30
CA GLY A 77 -22.36 -4.54 0.85
C GLY A 77 -21.97 -3.77 2.12
N SER A 78 -20.68 -3.45 2.27
CA SER A 78 -20.15 -2.67 3.39
C SER A 78 -20.52 -1.19 3.35
N ILE A 79 -20.98 -0.68 2.20
CA ILE A 79 -21.57 0.67 2.06
C ILE A 79 -22.85 0.81 2.92
N LYS A 80 -23.39 -0.29 3.45
CA LYS A 80 -24.55 -0.28 4.35
C LYS A 80 -24.24 0.10 5.80
N ASP A 81 -22.97 0.13 6.22
CA ASP A 81 -22.60 0.63 7.54
C ASP A 81 -22.25 2.13 7.44
N PRO A 82 -23.16 3.04 7.85
CA PRO A 82 -22.95 4.48 7.67
C PRO A 82 -21.83 5.02 8.57
N GLU A 83 -21.31 4.25 9.52
CA GLU A 83 -20.19 4.64 10.38
C GLU A 83 -18.83 4.34 9.74
N PHE A 84 -18.75 3.33 8.87
CA PHE A 84 -17.53 2.91 8.19
C PHE A 84 -17.59 3.20 6.68
N TYR A 85 -17.60 4.49 6.35
CA TYR A 85 -17.71 4.98 4.98
C TYR A 85 -16.33 5.15 4.33
N MET A 86 -15.98 4.31 3.35
CA MET A 86 -14.72 4.40 2.59
C MET A 86 -14.73 5.43 1.44
N GLY A 87 -15.77 6.27 1.36
CA GLY A 87 -15.83 7.34 0.37
C GLY A 87 -16.31 6.87 -1.00
N PRO A 88 -16.59 7.82 -1.91
CA PRO A 88 -16.92 7.53 -3.30
C PRO A 88 -15.66 7.39 -4.16
N ILE A 89 -14.46 7.37 -3.58
CA ILE A 89 -13.18 7.41 -4.30
C ILE A 89 -12.60 6.01 -4.46
N GLU A 90 -12.02 5.74 -5.63
CA GLU A 90 -11.48 4.41 -5.96
C GLU A 90 -10.13 4.53 -6.68
N ILE A 91 -9.25 3.53 -6.51
CA ILE A 91 -8.01 3.42 -7.28
C ILE A 91 -8.42 3.23 -8.75
N GLY A 92 -7.75 3.95 -9.65
CA GLY A 92 -8.08 3.95 -11.07
C GLY A 92 -9.17 4.95 -11.48
N MET A 93 -9.86 5.59 -10.52
CA MET A 93 -10.83 6.65 -10.81
C MET A 93 -10.20 7.76 -11.65
N ARG A 94 -10.91 8.25 -12.67
CA ARG A 94 -10.42 9.34 -13.51
C ARG A 94 -10.50 10.68 -12.79
N TYR A 95 -9.58 11.57 -13.11
CA TYR A 95 -9.53 12.91 -12.53
C TYR A 95 -10.83 13.69 -12.76
N GLU A 96 -11.43 13.59 -13.95
CA GLU A 96 -12.74 14.21 -14.22
C GLU A 96 -13.86 13.64 -13.35
N GLN A 97 -13.88 12.32 -13.12
CA GLN A 97 -14.86 11.69 -12.23
C GLN A 97 -14.71 12.22 -10.80
N PHE A 98 -13.47 12.37 -10.32
CA PHE A 98 -13.19 12.95 -9.01
C PHE A 98 -13.67 14.40 -8.89
N GLN A 99 -13.44 15.22 -9.92
CA GLN A 99 -13.90 16.62 -9.93
C GLN A 99 -15.43 16.75 -9.87
N ASN A 100 -16.15 15.74 -10.35
CA ASN A 100 -17.62 15.72 -10.40
C ASN A 100 -18.26 15.03 -9.19
N LEU A 101 -17.49 14.71 -8.14
CA LEU A 101 -18.03 14.11 -6.91
C LEU A 101 -18.90 15.11 -6.13
N SER A 102 -19.83 14.56 -5.36
CA SER A 102 -20.62 15.29 -4.37
C SER A 102 -20.39 14.69 -2.98
N PRO A 103 -19.96 15.48 -1.97
CA PRO A 103 -19.65 16.91 -2.05
C PRO A 103 -18.48 17.21 -2.99
N ALA A 104 -18.41 18.45 -3.49
CA ALA A 104 -17.34 18.86 -4.39
C ALA A 104 -15.98 18.79 -3.67
N PRO A 105 -14.90 18.33 -4.33
CA PRO A 105 -13.57 18.34 -3.74
C PRO A 105 -13.12 19.75 -3.32
N GLU A 106 -12.58 19.88 -2.11
CA GLU A 106 -12.19 21.16 -1.53
C GLU A 106 -10.96 21.77 -2.18
N SER A 107 -9.99 20.94 -2.57
CA SER A 107 -8.76 21.45 -3.18
C SER A 107 -8.12 20.45 -4.12
N VAL A 108 -7.56 21.02 -5.18
CA VAL A 108 -6.67 20.34 -6.11
C VAL A 108 -5.35 21.10 -6.07
N LYS A 109 -4.30 20.46 -5.57
CA LYS A 109 -2.95 21.06 -5.51
C LYS A 109 -2.03 20.35 -6.47
N ALA A 110 -1.35 21.11 -7.33
CA ALA A 110 -0.21 20.60 -8.06
C ALA A 110 0.97 20.42 -7.09
N VAL A 111 1.58 19.25 -7.12
CA VAL A 111 2.79 18.90 -6.36
C VAL A 111 3.81 18.33 -7.34
N GLN A 112 5.09 18.27 -6.93
CA GLN A 112 6.14 17.70 -7.78
C GLN A 112 5.79 16.28 -8.27
N THR A 113 5.05 15.52 -7.46
CA THR A 113 4.60 14.15 -7.73
C THR A 113 3.21 14.07 -8.38
N GLY A 114 2.68 15.14 -8.96
CA GLY A 114 1.42 15.14 -9.71
C GLY A 114 0.37 16.06 -9.09
N VAL A 115 -0.84 15.54 -8.89
CA VAL A 115 -1.97 16.33 -8.44
C VAL A 115 -2.65 15.65 -7.27
N ILE A 116 -2.86 16.41 -6.21
CA ILE A 116 -3.53 15.94 -5.00
C ILE A 116 -4.92 16.55 -4.95
N GLY A 117 -5.94 15.71 -4.96
CA GLY A 117 -7.31 16.08 -4.66
C GLY A 117 -7.64 15.80 -3.20
N ILE A 118 -8.32 16.73 -2.52
CA ILE A 118 -8.82 16.53 -1.15
C ILE A 118 -10.35 16.64 -1.19
N LEU A 119 -11.02 15.63 -0.65
CA LEU A 119 -12.46 15.58 -0.46
C LEU A 119 -12.74 15.41 1.04
N ARG A 120 -13.43 16.37 1.65
CA ARG A 120 -13.91 16.25 3.03
C ARG A 120 -15.38 15.90 3.04
N THR A 121 -15.72 15.03 3.98
CA THR A 121 -17.08 14.62 4.27
C THR A 121 -17.30 14.75 5.78
N ASP A 122 -18.53 14.58 6.22
CA ASP A 122 -18.88 14.42 7.64
C ASP A 122 -18.24 13.16 8.26
N LYS A 123 -17.89 12.16 7.44
CA LYS A 123 -17.31 10.88 7.88
C LYS A 123 -15.79 10.89 7.96
N GLY A 124 -15.11 11.70 7.15
CA GLY A 124 -13.66 11.73 7.14
C GLY A 124 -13.07 12.54 5.99
N VAL A 125 -11.75 12.46 5.88
CA VAL A 125 -10.95 13.17 4.88
C VAL A 125 -10.38 12.16 3.90
N PHE A 126 -10.64 12.38 2.63
CA PHE A 126 -10.15 11.60 1.51
C PHE A 126 -9.12 12.42 0.75
N THR A 127 -7.98 11.81 0.46
CA THR A 127 -6.92 12.39 -0.34
C THR A 127 -6.63 11.45 -1.51
N VAL A 128 -6.70 11.98 -2.73
CA VAL A 128 -6.51 11.22 -3.97
C VAL A 128 -5.31 11.78 -4.71
N TYR A 129 -4.47 10.90 -5.22
CA TYR A 129 -3.27 11.27 -5.97
C TYR A 129 -3.41 10.85 -7.43
N PHE A 130 -3.26 11.83 -8.32
CA PHE A 130 -3.26 11.66 -9.77
C PHE A 130 -1.88 11.99 -10.33
N PRO A 131 -1.44 11.34 -11.43
CA PRO A 131 -0.17 11.69 -12.02
C PRO A 131 -0.15 13.10 -12.61
N ARG A 132 -1.27 13.58 -13.15
CA ARG A 132 -1.44 14.89 -13.81
C ARG A 132 -2.88 15.43 -13.62
N ALA A 133 -3.08 16.74 -13.84
CA ALA A 133 -4.41 17.37 -13.91
C ALA A 133 -5.02 17.21 -15.33
N GLN A 134 -5.14 15.97 -15.81
CA GLN A 134 -5.74 15.66 -17.11
C GLN A 134 -6.98 14.81 -16.89
N LYS A 135 -8.06 15.05 -17.65
CA LYS A 135 -9.36 14.35 -17.46
C LYS A 135 -9.22 12.83 -17.36
N GLU A 136 -8.40 12.24 -18.24
CA GLU A 136 -8.15 10.79 -18.32
C GLU A 136 -7.13 10.26 -17.30
N SER A 137 -6.51 11.14 -16.52
CA SER A 137 -5.52 10.75 -15.53
C SER A 137 -6.17 9.92 -14.42
N GLN A 138 -5.65 8.71 -14.19
CA GLN A 138 -6.20 7.79 -13.21
C GLN A 138 -5.54 7.94 -11.83
N ALA A 139 -6.33 7.84 -10.77
CA ALA A 139 -5.86 7.84 -9.40
C ALA A 139 -5.00 6.60 -9.14
N PHE A 140 -3.78 6.78 -8.63
CA PHE A 140 -2.86 5.67 -8.34
C PHE A 140 -2.62 5.47 -6.84
N ARG A 141 -3.00 6.45 -6.02
CA ARG A 141 -2.95 6.38 -4.57
C ARG A 141 -4.14 7.09 -3.96
N LEU A 142 -4.66 6.50 -2.88
CA LEU A 142 -5.69 7.08 -2.03
C LEU A 142 -5.21 7.05 -0.58
N SER A 143 -5.62 8.04 0.18
CA SER A 143 -5.50 8.05 1.64
C SER A 143 -6.83 8.49 2.23
N TYR A 144 -7.33 7.72 3.17
CA TYR A 144 -8.52 8.01 3.96
C TYR A 144 -8.11 8.22 5.42
N THR A 145 -8.73 9.17 6.09
CA THR A 145 -8.56 9.37 7.54
C THR A 145 -9.90 9.68 8.18
N GLN A 146 -10.24 8.89 9.21
CA GLN A 146 -11.44 9.05 10.02
C GLN A 146 -11.10 8.88 11.49
N THR A 147 -11.85 9.60 12.31
CA THR A 147 -11.72 9.59 13.76
C THR A 147 -12.98 9.00 14.37
N PHE A 148 -12.83 7.88 15.07
CA PHE A 148 -13.90 7.21 15.79
C PHE A 148 -13.83 7.54 17.28
N ARG A 149 -14.96 7.91 17.87
CA ARG A 149 -15.09 8.20 19.32
C ARG A 149 -15.77 7.08 20.11
N PHE A 150 -16.47 6.18 19.43
CA PHE A 150 -17.32 5.17 20.05
C PHE A 150 -17.06 3.76 19.53
N HIS A 151 -15.99 3.56 18.76
CA HIS A 151 -15.57 2.26 18.27
C HIS A 151 -14.24 1.85 18.90
N SER A 152 -14.22 0.62 19.38
CA SER A 152 -13.02 -0.08 19.77
C SER A 152 -12.16 -0.42 18.54
N GLU A 153 -10.87 -0.61 18.76
CA GLU A 153 -9.98 -1.12 17.72
C GLU A 153 -10.48 -2.46 17.15
N ARG A 154 -11.02 -3.32 18.01
CA ARG A 154 -11.56 -4.63 17.62
C ARG A 154 -12.71 -4.51 16.61
N GLU A 155 -13.64 -3.59 16.82
CA GLU A 155 -14.76 -3.37 15.89
C GLU A 155 -14.26 -2.85 14.54
N ILE A 156 -13.33 -1.89 14.56
CA ILE A 156 -12.78 -1.32 13.33
C ILE A 156 -11.99 -2.39 12.57
N THR A 157 -11.12 -3.15 13.24
CA THR A 157 -10.32 -4.21 12.61
C THR A 157 -11.20 -5.36 12.10
N GLN A 158 -12.27 -5.72 12.82
CA GLN A 158 -13.26 -6.67 12.33
C GLN A 158 -13.95 -6.15 11.06
N HIS A 159 -14.31 -4.87 11.01
CA HIS A 159 -14.88 -4.26 9.82
C HIS A 159 -13.90 -4.29 8.63
N LEU A 160 -12.64 -3.90 8.84
CA LEU A 160 -11.59 -4.00 7.80
C LEU A 160 -11.37 -5.45 7.33
N GLY A 161 -11.42 -6.40 8.28
CA GLY A 161 -11.35 -7.82 7.99
C GLY A 161 -12.52 -8.32 7.14
N ASN A 162 -13.73 -7.80 7.39
CA ASN A 162 -14.90 -8.08 6.57
C ASN A 162 -14.79 -7.50 5.16
N LEU A 163 -13.98 -6.47 4.93
CA LEU A 163 -13.77 -5.83 3.63
C LEU A 163 -12.69 -6.53 2.81
N TRP A 164 -11.49 -6.64 3.37
CA TRP A 164 -10.29 -7.12 2.65
C TRP A 164 -9.82 -8.51 3.08
N GLY A 165 -10.49 -9.15 4.03
CA GLY A 165 -10.10 -10.44 4.58
C GLY A 165 -9.03 -10.31 5.67
N LYS A 166 -8.33 -11.41 5.97
CA LYS A 166 -7.25 -11.41 6.96
C LYS A 166 -6.04 -10.60 6.44
N PRO A 167 -5.46 -9.71 7.24
CA PRO A 167 -4.25 -8.98 6.84
C PRO A 167 -3.07 -9.93 6.61
N SER A 168 -2.21 -9.56 5.65
CA SER A 168 -0.94 -10.23 5.38
C SER A 168 0.09 -9.97 6.48
N THR A 169 0.09 -8.76 7.03
CA THR A 169 0.91 -8.39 8.19
C THR A 169 0.09 -7.55 9.17
N SER A 170 0.40 -7.70 10.45
CA SER A 170 -0.17 -6.91 11.54
C SER A 170 0.94 -6.62 12.55
N GLU A 171 1.18 -5.35 12.85
CA GLU A 171 2.18 -4.90 13.81
C GLU A 171 1.52 -3.89 14.76
N CYS A 172 1.63 -4.13 16.07
CA CYS A 172 1.06 -3.25 17.09
C CYS A 172 2.16 -2.79 18.03
N ASN A 173 2.25 -1.48 18.23
CA ASN A 173 3.21 -0.86 19.13
C ASN A 173 2.47 -0.06 20.19
N ARG A 174 2.87 -0.23 21.45
CA ARG A 174 2.35 0.61 22.54
C ARG A 174 2.98 1.99 22.44
N ILE A 175 2.17 3.04 22.54
CA ILE A 175 2.64 4.41 22.46
C ILE A 175 3.30 4.77 23.80
N THR A 176 4.63 5.00 23.80
CA THR A 176 5.41 5.25 25.03
C THR A 176 4.96 6.51 25.78
N TYR A 177 4.59 7.57 25.05
CA TYR A 177 4.13 8.85 25.59
C TYR A 177 2.61 8.98 25.45
N GLY A 178 1.87 8.10 26.12
CA GLY A 178 0.40 8.09 26.13
C GLY A 178 -0.12 6.74 26.63
N ASN A 179 -1.39 6.67 27.06
CA ASN A 179 -2.05 5.38 27.20
C ASN A 179 -2.71 5.08 25.84
N GLY A 180 -2.02 4.36 24.96
CA GLY A 180 -2.53 4.12 23.62
C GLY A 180 -1.72 3.09 22.85
N GLU A 181 -2.25 2.73 21.69
CA GLU A 181 -1.71 1.71 20.79
C GLU A 181 -1.71 2.25 19.36
N ASP A 182 -0.67 1.91 18.59
CA ASP A 182 -0.53 2.20 17.17
C ASP A 182 -0.35 0.87 16.44
N CYS A 183 -1.43 0.43 15.79
CA CYS A 183 -1.49 -0.82 15.06
C CYS A 183 -1.52 -0.58 13.56
N ARG A 184 -0.72 -1.34 12.82
CA ARG A 184 -0.59 -1.28 11.37
C ARG A 184 -0.94 -2.63 10.77
N TYR A 185 -1.75 -2.59 9.74
CA TYR A 185 -2.26 -3.76 9.05
C TYR A 185 -2.05 -3.58 7.55
N GLN A 186 -1.72 -4.67 6.84
CA GLN A 186 -1.48 -4.62 5.40
C GLN A 186 -2.24 -5.73 4.67
N TRP A 187 -2.79 -5.40 3.50
CA TRP A 187 -3.48 -6.32 2.60
C TRP A 187 -3.02 -6.14 1.16
N TRP A 188 -3.25 -7.20 0.38
CA TRP A 188 -3.09 -7.23 -1.08
C TRP A 188 -4.40 -7.71 -1.73
N PRO A 189 -5.46 -6.88 -1.70
CA PRO A 189 -6.80 -7.32 -2.11
C PRO A 189 -6.87 -7.73 -3.58
N VAL A 190 -6.08 -7.07 -4.44
CA VAL A 190 -6.00 -7.33 -5.88
C VAL A 190 -4.57 -7.13 -6.38
N ASN A 191 -4.21 -7.81 -7.46
CA ASN A 191 -2.85 -7.84 -8.01
C ASN A 191 -2.28 -6.44 -8.27
N GLY A 192 -1.28 -6.04 -7.47
CA GLY A 192 -0.54 -4.78 -7.59
C GLY A 192 -1.06 -3.63 -6.73
N VAL A 193 -2.20 -3.79 -6.03
CA VAL A 193 -2.70 -2.78 -5.09
C VAL A 193 -2.38 -3.20 -3.67
N ARG A 194 -1.58 -2.38 -2.97
CA ARG A 194 -1.31 -2.52 -1.54
C ARG A 194 -2.26 -1.64 -0.76
N VAL A 195 -2.91 -2.21 0.26
CA VAL A 195 -3.72 -1.47 1.22
C VAL A 195 -3.06 -1.54 2.59
N THR A 196 -2.86 -0.41 3.23
CA THR A 196 -2.31 -0.31 4.58
C THR A 196 -3.30 0.45 5.45
N ALA A 197 -3.70 -0.12 6.58
CA ALA A 197 -4.48 0.58 7.59
C ALA A 197 -3.62 0.82 8.83
N GLN A 198 -3.65 2.03 9.36
CA GLN A 198 -3.04 2.40 10.62
C GLN A 198 -4.16 2.82 11.58
N LEU A 199 -4.27 2.13 12.70
CA LEU A 199 -5.16 2.46 13.80
C LEU A 199 -4.34 3.01 14.94
N ARG A 200 -4.61 4.26 15.30
CA ARG A 200 -4.00 4.89 16.45
C ARG A 200 -5.06 5.19 17.49
N THR A 201 -5.03 4.47 18.60
CA THR A 201 -5.93 4.68 19.73
C THR A 201 -5.23 5.44 20.83
N THR A 202 -5.85 6.52 21.29
CA THR A 202 -5.38 7.32 22.42
C THR A 202 -6.45 7.38 23.50
N ASN A 203 -6.07 6.99 24.71
CA ASN A 203 -6.89 7.13 25.91
C ASN A 203 -6.49 8.42 26.63
N GLU A 204 -7.35 9.42 26.62
CA GLU A 204 -7.17 10.60 27.47
C GLU A 204 -7.33 10.19 28.93
N ARG A 205 -6.24 10.33 29.70
CA ARG A 205 -6.01 9.69 31.01
C ARG A 205 -6.95 10.10 32.15
N LEU A 206 -7.87 11.05 31.97
CA LEU A 206 -8.64 11.61 33.08
C LEU A 206 -10.13 11.28 33.04
N HIS A 207 -10.86 11.52 31.95
CA HIS A 207 -12.29 11.17 31.85
C HIS A 207 -12.76 10.89 30.41
N GLY A 208 -11.83 10.68 29.47
CA GLY A 208 -12.10 10.62 28.04
C GLY A 208 -12.38 9.22 27.55
N ARG A 209 -13.40 9.06 26.70
CA ARG A 209 -13.60 7.83 25.92
C ARG A 209 -12.41 7.63 24.97
N PRO A 210 -12.00 6.37 24.69
CA PRO A 210 -10.94 6.10 23.72
C PRO A 210 -11.27 6.76 22.39
N GLN A 211 -10.32 7.50 21.84
CA GLN A 211 -10.40 8.03 20.49
C GLN A 211 -9.49 7.20 19.59
N THR A 212 -10.05 6.66 18.51
CA THR A 212 -9.29 5.87 17.53
C THR A 212 -9.26 6.60 16.20
N VAL A 213 -8.08 6.92 15.72
CA VAL A 213 -7.86 7.47 14.38
C VAL A 213 -7.51 6.32 13.45
N LEU A 214 -8.36 6.09 12.46
CA LEU A 214 -8.09 5.18 11.35
C LEU A 214 -7.54 5.96 10.18
N ARG A 215 -6.39 5.54 9.68
CA ARG A 215 -5.84 5.97 8.40
C ARG A 215 -5.74 4.77 7.47
N VAL A 216 -6.27 4.86 6.26
CA VAL A 216 -6.13 3.82 5.24
C VAL A 216 -5.43 4.43 4.04
N ASP A 217 -4.29 3.86 3.63
CA ASP A 217 -3.62 4.17 2.38
C ASP A 217 -3.79 3.00 1.40
N ALA A 218 -4.26 3.27 0.18
CA ALA A 218 -4.30 2.33 -0.92
C ALA A 218 -3.39 2.81 -2.04
N VAL A 219 -2.56 1.94 -2.60
CA VAL A 219 -1.54 2.30 -3.60
C VAL A 219 -1.45 1.24 -4.69
N ASP A 220 -1.56 1.63 -5.95
CA ASP A 220 -1.17 0.79 -7.08
C ASP A 220 0.35 0.86 -7.30
N GLU A 221 1.04 -0.18 -6.84
CA GLU A 221 2.50 -0.26 -6.86
C GLU A 221 3.08 -0.29 -8.28
N ARG A 222 2.32 -0.77 -9.27
CA ARG A 222 2.78 -0.78 -10.67
C ARG A 222 2.83 0.63 -11.24
N SER A 223 1.84 1.44 -10.88
CA SER A 223 1.76 2.83 -11.31
C SER A 223 2.70 3.73 -10.51
N GLU A 224 2.88 3.45 -9.21
CA GLU A 224 3.85 4.15 -8.37
C GLU A 224 5.30 3.85 -8.79
N GLY A 225 5.66 2.56 -8.96
CA GLY A 225 7.02 2.13 -9.28
C GLY A 225 7.53 2.65 -10.64
N ARG A 226 6.67 2.69 -11.67
CA ARG A 226 7.01 3.29 -12.97
C ARG A 226 7.40 4.76 -12.88
N ARG A 227 6.88 5.50 -11.89
CA ARG A 227 7.17 6.91 -11.72
C ARG A 227 8.56 7.15 -11.13
N TRP A 228 8.94 6.37 -10.12
CA TRP A 228 10.29 6.47 -9.51
C TRP A 228 11.40 6.10 -10.49
N ALA A 229 11.14 5.16 -11.41
CA ALA A 229 12.07 4.83 -12.48
C ALA A 229 12.32 6.03 -13.42
N GLY A 230 11.26 6.77 -13.79
CA GLY A 230 11.37 7.95 -14.66
C GLY A 230 12.12 9.14 -14.05
N TYR A 231 12.03 9.35 -12.72
CA TYR A 231 12.79 10.41 -12.04
C TYR A 231 14.29 10.11 -11.99
N ARG A 232 14.71 8.85 -11.85
CA ARG A 232 16.14 8.49 -11.84
C ARG A 232 16.83 8.76 -13.18
N THR A 233 16.10 8.67 -14.28
CA THR A 233 16.62 8.96 -15.62
C THR A 233 16.67 10.45 -15.96
N ALA A 234 15.84 11.29 -15.32
CA ALA A 234 15.83 12.74 -15.55
C ALA A 234 16.86 13.53 -14.71
N GLN A 235 17.58 12.86 -13.82
CA GLN A 235 18.65 13.43 -12.99
C GLN A 235 20.06 12.97 -13.41
N ARG A 236 20.18 12.31 -14.56
CA ARG A 236 21.46 12.05 -15.24
C ARG A 236 21.57 12.96 -16.45
#